data_AF-A0A559IEG5-F1
#
_entry.id   AF-A0A559IEG5-F1
#
_cell.length_a   1.000
_cell.length_b   1.000
_cell.length_c   1.000
_cell.angle_alpha   90.00
_cell.angle_beta   90.00
_cell.angle_gamma   90.00
#
_symmetry.space_group_name_H-M   'P 1'
#
loop_
_entity.id
_entity.type
_entity.pdbx_description
1 polymer ?
#
loop_
_entity_poly.entity_id
_entity_poly.type
_entity_poly.pdbx_seq_one_letter_code
_entity_poly.pdbx_strand_id
1 'polypeptide(L)'
;MGKVLYMNKRDEGIAKYMKINIDTSKLKRGVDFHIASIFVVDENFGVNSLGGFLKESSNELFQKLESDYIGKAKKLLDGKGSEGFMETPHHEGVPFYKVNGDINIDLATEIGLGVVNFQGEYMLYAPSSKNDPMDAVTEMLMLKVYFQLMYPNEIDQKLGESFSRLRNTILTNMTANQAKHINRLKEIFKVV
;
A
#
# COMPACT_ATOMS: atom_id res chain seq x y z
N MET A 1 5.34 6.09 -25.44
CA MET A 1 3.91 5.75 -25.27
C MET A 1 3.83 4.37 -24.62
N GLY A 2 3.88 4.31 -23.29
CA GLY A 2 3.77 3.07 -22.54
C GLY A 2 2.31 2.61 -22.54
N LYS A 3 2.03 1.53 -23.28
CA LYS A 3 0.73 0.85 -23.26
C LYS A 3 0.34 0.56 -21.81
N VAL A 4 -0.92 0.84 -21.51
CA VAL A 4 -1.68 0.32 -20.37
C VAL A 4 -1.39 -1.17 -20.21
N LEU A 5 -0.46 -1.53 -19.34
CA LEU A 5 0.07 -2.89 -19.34
C LEU A 5 -0.82 -3.87 -18.57
N TYR A 6 -1.66 -3.43 -17.62
CA TYR A 6 -2.43 -4.41 -16.82
C TYR A 6 -3.85 -4.04 -16.39
N MET A 7 -4.37 -2.85 -16.65
CA MET A 7 -5.81 -2.59 -16.45
C MET A 7 -6.57 -2.93 -17.73
N ASN A 8 -6.73 -4.22 -17.99
CA ASN A 8 -7.78 -4.64 -18.91
C ASN A 8 -9.12 -4.24 -18.28
N LYS A 9 -10.04 -3.67 -19.08
CA LYS A 9 -11.42 -3.31 -18.67
C LYS A 9 -12.26 -4.47 -18.09
N ARG A 10 -11.66 -5.63 -17.81
CA ARG A 10 -12.28 -6.87 -17.31
C ARG A 10 -12.04 -7.11 -15.81
N ASP A 11 -11.28 -6.26 -15.11
CA ASP A 11 -11.21 -6.24 -13.65
C ASP A 11 -12.12 -5.14 -13.07
N GLU A 12 -13.42 -5.28 -13.35
CA GLU A 12 -14.48 -4.34 -12.98
C GLU A 12 -14.52 -4.00 -11.48
N GLY A 13 -14.02 -4.90 -10.62
CA GLY A 13 -14.01 -4.74 -9.16
C GLY A 13 -13.09 -3.64 -8.64
N ILE A 14 -11.83 -3.59 -9.08
CA ILE A 14 -10.87 -2.56 -8.63
C ILE A 14 -11.01 -1.27 -9.44
N ALA A 15 -11.31 -1.38 -10.74
CA ALA A 15 -11.29 -0.24 -11.64
C ALA A 15 -12.18 0.92 -11.19
N LYS A 16 -13.29 0.64 -10.47
CA LYS A 16 -14.16 1.68 -9.90
C LYS A 16 -13.48 2.54 -8.82
N TYR A 17 -12.46 2.02 -8.15
CA TYR A 17 -11.69 2.76 -7.14
C TYR A 17 -10.46 3.45 -7.72
N MET A 18 -10.17 3.27 -9.00
CA MET A 18 -8.96 3.76 -9.64
C MET A 18 -9.30 4.83 -10.67
N LYS A 19 -8.66 6.00 -10.58
CA LYS A 19 -8.94 7.14 -11.46
C LYS A 19 -8.01 7.18 -12.67
N ILE A 20 -6.71 7.12 -12.41
CA ILE A 20 -5.67 7.26 -13.42
C ILE A 20 -4.36 6.67 -12.90
N ASN A 21 -3.54 6.19 -13.83
CA ASN A 21 -2.18 5.78 -13.55
C ASN A 21 -1.22 6.85 -14.08
N ILE A 22 -0.26 7.25 -13.27
CA ILE A 22 0.77 8.23 -13.64
C ILE A 22 2.02 7.48 -14.09
N ASP A 23 2.55 7.84 -15.26
CA ASP A 23 3.86 7.39 -15.72
C ASP A 23 4.95 8.08 -14.90
N THR A 24 5.69 7.29 -14.13
CA THR A 24 6.70 7.78 -13.19
C THR A 24 8.11 7.73 -13.75
N SER A 25 8.29 7.30 -15.00
CA SER A 25 9.61 7.12 -15.63
C SER A 25 10.47 8.38 -15.67
N LYS A 26 9.86 9.57 -15.53
CA LYS A 26 10.55 10.86 -15.51
C LYS A 26 10.54 11.56 -14.16
N LEU A 27 9.88 10.97 -13.16
CA LEU A 27 9.72 11.57 -11.84
C LEU A 27 10.91 11.22 -10.95
N LYS A 28 11.35 12.19 -10.15
CA LYS A 28 12.46 12.06 -9.20
C LYS A 28 11.94 12.08 -7.77
N ARG A 29 12.26 11.03 -7.01
CA ARG A 29 11.98 10.94 -5.57
C ARG A 29 12.66 12.09 -4.83
N GLY A 30 11.94 12.71 -3.90
CA GLY A 30 12.41 13.86 -3.11
C GLY A 30 12.32 15.20 -3.83
N VAL A 31 11.90 15.22 -5.10
CA VAL A 31 11.72 16.45 -5.89
C VAL A 31 10.30 16.52 -6.45
N ASP A 32 9.91 15.52 -7.23
CA ASP A 32 8.59 15.47 -7.85
C ASP A 32 7.55 14.78 -6.95
N PHE A 33 7.99 13.82 -6.14
CA PHE A 33 7.15 13.08 -5.21
C PHE A 33 7.92 12.70 -3.94
N HIS A 34 7.19 12.43 -2.86
CA HIS A 34 7.74 11.98 -1.58
C HIS A 34 7.02 10.72 -1.11
N ILE A 35 7.74 9.75 -0.55
CA ILE A 35 7.12 8.53 -0.03
C ILE A 35 6.58 8.82 1.37
N ALA A 36 5.29 8.57 1.57
CA ALA A 36 4.59 8.78 2.84
C ALA A 36 4.40 7.47 3.62
N SER A 37 4.44 6.31 2.96
CA SER A 37 4.39 5.00 3.60
C SER A 37 5.72 4.66 4.28
N ILE A 38 5.68 4.48 5.60
CA ILE A 38 6.85 4.19 6.44
C ILE A 38 6.54 2.98 7.31
N PHE A 39 7.46 2.03 7.34
CA PHE A 39 7.41 0.90 8.27
C PHE A 39 8.47 1.05 9.36
N VAL A 40 8.14 0.53 10.53
CA VAL A 40 8.92 0.61 11.77
C VAL A 40 9.15 -0.80 12.27
N VAL A 41 10.39 -1.07 12.67
CA VAL A 41 10.79 -2.29 13.35
C VAL A 41 10.92 -1.96 14.84
N ASP A 42 10.14 -2.63 15.68
CA ASP A 42 10.19 -2.46 17.14
C ASP A 42 11.32 -3.31 17.78
N GLU A 43 11.56 -3.11 19.07
CA GLU A 43 12.56 -3.85 19.89
C GLU A 43 12.34 -5.37 19.91
N ASN A 44 11.14 -5.85 19.59
CA ASN A 44 10.83 -7.28 19.49
C ASN A 44 10.94 -7.78 18.04
N PHE A 45 11.53 -6.99 17.15
CA PHE A 45 11.60 -7.25 15.70
C PHE A 45 10.22 -7.35 15.04
N GLY A 46 9.18 -6.79 15.66
CA GLY A 46 7.87 -6.64 15.08
C GLY A 46 7.86 -5.55 14.02
N VAL A 47 7.31 -5.85 12.85
CA VAL A 47 7.15 -4.87 11.76
C VAL A 47 5.76 -4.25 11.85
N ASN A 48 5.71 -2.91 11.81
CA ASN A 48 4.51 -2.11 11.94
C ASN A 48 4.48 -1.03 10.85
N SER A 49 3.29 -0.55 10.48
CA SER A 49 3.18 0.78 9.89
C SER A 49 3.56 1.83 10.92
N LEU A 50 4.01 3.02 10.50
CA LEU A 50 4.33 4.11 11.43
C LEU A 50 3.14 4.44 12.34
N GLY A 51 1.94 4.57 11.77
CA GLY A 51 0.76 4.89 12.55
C GLY A 51 0.32 3.75 13.45
N GLY A 52 0.48 2.51 13.00
CA GLY A 52 0.27 1.31 13.83
C GLY A 52 1.18 1.28 15.06
N PHE A 53 2.47 1.61 14.90
CA PHE A 53 3.43 1.69 15.99
C PHE A 53 3.10 2.82 16.97
N LEU A 54 2.73 3.98 16.45
CA LEU A 54 2.44 5.18 17.25
C LEU A 54 1.03 5.21 17.83
N LYS A 55 0.13 4.32 17.39
CA LYS A 55 -1.30 4.29 17.71
C LYS A 55 -2.04 5.58 17.30
N GLU A 56 -1.59 6.21 16.22
CA GLU A 56 -2.16 7.42 15.62
C GLU A 56 -2.04 7.30 14.10
N SER A 57 -3.05 7.71 13.33
CA SER A 57 -3.03 7.47 11.88
C SER A 57 -1.89 8.24 11.19
N SER A 58 -1.16 7.60 10.27
CA SER A 58 -0.17 8.30 9.43
C SER A 58 -0.79 9.44 8.62
N ASN A 59 -2.06 9.34 8.23
CA ASN A 59 -2.77 10.43 7.58
C ASN A 59 -2.90 11.67 8.49
N GLU A 60 -3.06 11.47 9.81
CA GLU A 60 -3.14 12.54 10.81
C GLU A 60 -1.74 13.07 11.15
N LEU A 61 -0.77 12.18 11.37
CA LEU A 61 0.62 12.53 11.68
C LEU A 61 1.28 13.40 10.60
N PHE A 62 0.87 13.21 9.35
CA PHE A 62 1.36 13.95 8.18
C PHE A 62 0.39 14.99 7.66
N GLN A 63 -0.65 15.33 8.42
CA GLN A 63 -1.58 16.36 8.00
C GLN A 63 -0.83 17.67 7.71
N LYS A 64 -1.09 18.26 6.53
CA LYS A 64 -0.44 19.50 6.02
C LYS A 64 1.05 19.36 5.70
N LEU A 65 1.61 18.16 5.72
CA LEU A 65 2.98 17.91 5.30
C LEU A 65 3.00 17.56 3.81
N GLU A 66 3.77 18.32 3.02
CA GLU A 66 3.93 18.06 1.58
C GLU A 66 5.20 17.25 1.27
N SER A 67 6.20 17.28 2.16
CA SER A 67 7.52 16.68 1.98
C SER A 67 8.19 16.31 3.31
N ASP A 68 9.31 15.60 3.27
CA ASP A 68 10.10 15.22 4.46
C ASP A 68 9.37 14.31 5.48
N TYR A 69 8.59 13.36 4.96
CA TYR A 69 7.91 12.34 5.76
C TYR A 69 8.86 11.53 6.65
N ILE A 70 10.01 11.13 6.10
CA ILE A 70 11.03 10.38 6.84
C ILE A 70 11.66 11.21 7.98
N GLY A 71 11.90 12.50 7.76
CA GLY A 71 12.39 13.42 8.80
C GLY A 71 11.35 13.64 9.90
N LYS A 72 10.07 13.77 9.54
CA LYS A 72 8.97 13.82 10.50
C LYS A 72 8.87 12.52 11.30
N ALA A 73 8.92 11.36 10.64
CA ALA A 73 8.91 10.05 11.30
C ALA A 73 10.08 9.88 12.28
N LYS A 74 11.29 10.27 11.87
CA LYS A 74 12.48 10.27 12.74
C LYS A 74 12.23 11.03 14.05
N LYS A 75 11.65 12.24 13.97
CA LYS A 75 11.32 13.04 15.16
C LYS A 75 10.22 12.41 16.02
N LEU A 76 9.24 11.76 15.39
CA LEU A 76 8.15 11.10 16.09
C LEU A 76 8.58 9.82 16.82
N LEU A 77 9.62 9.16 16.32
CA LEU A 77 10.18 7.92 16.86
C LEU A 77 11.34 8.16 17.84
N ASP A 78 11.84 9.40 17.95
CA ASP A 78 12.94 9.73 18.86
C ASP A 78 12.59 9.37 20.32
N GLY A 79 13.46 8.58 20.96
CA GLY A 79 13.25 8.06 22.31
C GLY A 79 12.10 7.05 22.45
N LYS A 80 11.56 6.52 21.35
CA LYS A 80 10.58 5.41 21.35
C LYS A 80 11.29 4.13 20.95
N GLY A 81 10.87 2.99 21.52
CA GLY A 81 11.51 1.68 21.34
C GLY A 81 11.40 1.10 19.92
N SER A 82 12.03 1.76 18.95
CA SER A 82 12.18 1.31 17.57
C SER A 82 13.64 0.98 17.29
N GLU A 83 13.89 -0.21 16.74
CA GLU A 83 15.20 -0.64 16.24
C GLU A 83 15.54 0.03 14.90
N GLY A 84 14.52 0.39 14.12
CA GLY A 84 14.70 1.07 12.86
C GLY A 84 13.38 1.45 12.20
N PHE A 85 13.49 2.30 11.18
CA PHE A 85 12.36 2.69 10.35
C PHE A 85 12.85 3.03 8.94
N MET A 86 12.02 2.82 7.94
CA MET A 86 12.33 3.19 6.57
C MET A 86 11.05 3.39 5.74
N GLU A 87 11.19 4.15 4.65
CA GLU A 87 10.13 4.29 3.65
C GLU A 87 9.92 2.95 2.92
N THR A 88 8.68 2.65 2.52
CA THR A 88 8.41 1.52 1.61
C THR A 88 9.33 1.62 0.39
N PRO A 89 10.00 0.54 -0.05
CA PRO A 89 10.90 0.59 -1.19
C PRO A 89 10.21 1.13 -2.43
N HIS A 90 10.94 1.81 -3.32
CA HIS A 90 10.40 2.32 -4.58
C HIS A 90 11.41 2.10 -5.70
N HIS A 91 10.95 1.56 -6.83
CA HIS A 91 11.77 1.31 -8.02
C HIS A 91 11.42 2.26 -9.15
N GLU A 92 12.41 2.60 -9.98
CA GLU A 92 12.24 3.60 -11.05
C GLU A 92 11.20 3.16 -12.10
N GLY A 93 10.19 4.02 -12.31
CA GLY A 93 9.12 3.80 -13.28
C GLY A 93 8.05 2.80 -12.86
N VAL A 94 7.96 2.47 -11.57
CA VAL A 94 6.76 1.86 -10.98
C VAL A 94 5.60 2.86 -11.08
N PRO A 95 4.45 2.50 -11.67
CA PRO A 95 3.34 3.42 -11.85
C PRO A 95 2.76 3.89 -10.50
N PHE A 96 2.26 5.13 -10.47
CA PHE A 96 1.44 5.61 -9.35
C PHE A 96 -0.04 5.52 -9.70
N TYR A 97 -0.82 5.16 -8.70
CA TYR A 97 -2.24 4.86 -8.79
C TYR A 97 -3.03 5.90 -8.01
N LYS A 98 -3.72 6.78 -8.74
CA LYS A 98 -4.69 7.69 -8.13
C LYS A 98 -5.98 6.94 -7.84
N VAL A 99 -6.46 7.04 -6.61
CA VAL A 99 -7.69 6.36 -6.17
C VAL A 99 -8.88 7.32 -6.04
N ASN A 100 -10.10 6.79 -6.12
CA ASN A 100 -11.33 7.51 -5.85
C ASN A 100 -11.62 7.45 -4.35
N GLY A 101 -11.25 8.50 -3.61
CA GLY A 101 -11.42 8.60 -2.17
C GLY A 101 -10.09 8.78 -1.43
N ASP A 102 -10.14 8.63 -0.11
CA ASP A 102 -8.96 8.78 0.74
C ASP A 102 -8.13 7.49 0.80
N ILE A 103 -6.80 7.64 0.74
CA ILE A 103 -5.86 6.55 0.97
C ILE A 103 -5.59 6.44 2.46
N ASN A 104 -5.87 5.28 3.04
CA ASN A 104 -5.34 4.89 4.33
C ASN A 104 -3.86 4.46 4.17
N ILE A 105 -2.93 5.29 4.65
CA ILE A 105 -1.47 5.09 4.51
C ILE A 105 -1.01 3.85 5.28
N ASP A 106 -1.50 3.69 6.51
CA ASP A 106 -1.08 2.59 7.38
C ASP A 106 -1.55 1.25 6.82
N LEU A 107 -2.81 1.16 6.39
CA LEU A 107 -3.33 -0.05 5.75
C LEU A 107 -2.53 -0.41 4.50
N ALA A 108 -2.28 0.57 3.62
CA ALA A 108 -1.50 0.34 2.41
C ALA A 108 -0.10 -0.20 2.74
N THR A 109 0.56 0.42 3.71
CA THR A 109 1.89 -0.01 4.19
C THR A 109 1.84 -1.43 4.77
N GLU A 110 0.85 -1.74 5.61
CA GLU A 110 0.71 -3.05 6.25
C GLU A 110 0.50 -4.18 5.25
N ILE A 111 -0.20 -3.92 4.15
CA ILE A 111 -0.41 -4.91 3.08
C ILE A 111 0.71 -4.93 2.04
N GLY A 112 1.80 -4.18 2.24
CA GLY A 112 2.94 -4.19 1.32
C GLY A 112 2.79 -3.29 0.08
N LEU A 113 1.82 -2.38 0.08
CA LEU A 113 1.79 -1.28 -0.89
C LEU A 113 2.57 -0.08 -0.35
N GLY A 114 3.05 0.75 -1.27
CA GLY A 114 3.61 2.05 -0.96
C GLY A 114 2.61 3.17 -1.21
N VAL A 115 2.84 4.30 -0.53
CA VAL A 115 2.08 5.54 -0.72
C VAL A 115 3.05 6.67 -0.98
N VAL A 116 2.78 7.45 -2.01
CA VAL A 116 3.49 8.70 -2.31
C VAL A 116 2.56 9.89 -2.16
N ASN A 117 3.11 11.04 -1.78
CA ASN A 117 2.53 12.35 -2.07
C ASN A 117 3.13 12.85 -3.38
N PHE A 118 2.27 13.10 -4.36
CA PHE A 118 2.60 13.72 -5.64
C PHE A 118 1.66 14.90 -5.85
N GLN A 119 2.20 16.12 -5.91
CA GLN A 119 1.44 17.36 -6.10
C GLN A 119 0.32 17.58 -5.06
N GLY A 120 0.57 17.20 -3.80
CA GLY A 120 -0.39 17.36 -2.70
C GLY A 120 -1.44 16.24 -2.61
N GLU A 121 -1.40 15.26 -3.50
CA GLU A 121 -2.31 14.13 -3.51
C GLU A 121 -1.59 12.83 -3.15
N TYR A 122 -2.21 12.02 -2.30
CA TYR A 122 -1.73 10.67 -2.03
C TYR A 122 -2.08 9.72 -3.19
N MET A 123 -1.11 8.89 -3.58
CA MET A 123 -1.27 7.85 -4.60
C MET A 123 -0.63 6.53 -4.12
N LEU A 124 -1.21 5.41 -4.54
CA LEU A 124 -0.66 4.07 -4.24
C LEU A 124 0.42 3.70 -5.26
N TYR A 125 1.33 2.82 -4.87
CA TYR A 125 2.20 2.09 -5.79
C TYR A 125 2.52 0.71 -5.22
N ALA A 126 2.86 -0.26 -6.07
CA ALA A 126 3.36 -1.55 -5.61
C ALA A 126 4.90 -1.53 -5.67
N PRO A 127 5.62 -1.94 -4.62
CA PRO A 127 7.08 -1.98 -4.59
C PRO A 127 7.65 -3.15 -5.40
N SER A 128 7.16 -3.36 -6.62
CA SER A 128 7.55 -4.43 -7.53
C SER A 128 8.70 -4.04 -8.46
N SER A 129 9.36 -5.05 -9.01
CA SER A 129 10.41 -4.86 -10.00
C SER A 129 9.79 -4.79 -11.41
N LYS A 130 10.31 -3.88 -12.24
CA LYS A 130 9.70 -3.49 -13.53
C LYS A 130 9.59 -4.62 -14.59
N ASN A 131 10.14 -5.80 -14.33
CA ASN A 131 10.45 -6.80 -15.36
C ASN A 131 9.86 -8.20 -15.14
N ASP A 132 9.06 -8.44 -14.09
CA ASP A 132 8.45 -9.75 -13.84
C ASP A 132 6.93 -9.73 -14.08
N PRO A 133 6.37 -10.53 -15.01
CA PRO A 133 4.92 -10.68 -15.15
C PRO A 133 4.20 -11.17 -13.88
N MET A 134 4.89 -11.91 -13.00
CA MET A 134 4.36 -12.31 -11.70
C MET A 134 4.21 -11.12 -10.75
N ASP A 135 5.05 -10.10 -10.90
CA ASP A 135 4.96 -8.88 -10.13
C ASP A 135 3.67 -8.11 -10.47
N ALA A 136 3.26 -8.07 -11.74
CA ALA A 136 2.03 -7.41 -12.15
C ALA A 136 0.76 -8.11 -11.61
N VAL A 137 0.77 -9.45 -11.57
CA VAL A 137 -0.33 -10.23 -10.97
C VAL A 137 -0.39 -9.99 -9.45
N THR A 138 0.77 -9.98 -8.80
CA THR A 138 0.89 -9.75 -7.36
C THR A 138 0.45 -8.34 -7.00
N GLU A 139 0.89 -7.33 -7.75
CA GLU A 139 0.46 -5.94 -7.63
C GLU A 139 -1.06 -5.81 -7.72
N MET A 140 -1.68 -6.38 -8.76
CA MET A 140 -3.13 -6.36 -8.92
C MET A 140 -3.84 -7.05 -7.75
N LEU A 141 -3.32 -8.18 -7.29
CA LEU A 141 -3.85 -8.91 -6.13
C LEU A 141 -3.78 -8.07 -4.86
N MET A 142 -2.67 -7.39 -4.59
CA MET A 142 -2.51 -6.56 -3.39
C MET A 142 -3.37 -5.30 -3.43
N LEU A 143 -3.55 -4.67 -4.60
CA LEU A 143 -4.55 -3.61 -4.78
C LEU A 143 -5.97 -4.12 -4.50
N LYS A 144 -6.31 -5.33 -4.94
CA LYS A 144 -7.60 -5.98 -4.68
C LYS A 144 -7.83 -6.17 -3.19
N VAL A 145 -6.82 -6.67 -2.49
CA VAL A 145 -6.83 -6.85 -1.03
C VAL A 145 -6.98 -5.50 -0.31
N TYR A 146 -6.25 -4.47 -0.75
CA TYR A 146 -6.38 -3.11 -0.22
C TYR A 146 -7.81 -2.61 -0.25
N PHE A 147 -8.41 -2.60 -1.44
CA PHE A 147 -9.75 -2.08 -1.63
C PHE A 147 -10.80 -2.93 -0.94
N GLN A 148 -10.63 -4.26 -0.89
CA GLN A 148 -11.55 -5.10 -0.14
C GLN A 148 -11.53 -4.78 1.36
N LEU A 149 -10.36 -4.50 1.93
CA LEU A 149 -10.22 -4.11 3.34
C LEU A 149 -10.76 -2.71 3.62
N MET A 150 -10.59 -1.76 2.69
CA MET A 150 -11.15 -0.40 2.77
C MET A 150 -12.68 -0.40 2.65
N TYR A 151 -13.23 -1.26 1.80
CA TYR A 151 -14.65 -1.32 1.46
C TYR A 151 -15.23 -2.72 1.72
N PRO A 152 -15.34 -3.13 3.00
CA PRO A 152 -15.69 -4.52 3.36
C PRO A 152 -17.08 -4.98 2.92
N ASN A 153 -17.98 -4.04 2.60
CA ASN A 153 -19.33 -4.34 2.12
C ASN A 153 -19.40 -4.51 0.60
N GLU A 154 -18.34 -4.16 -0.13
CA GLU A 154 -18.28 -4.24 -1.59
C GLU A 154 -17.42 -5.44 -1.99
N ILE A 155 -18.06 -6.61 -2.06
CA ILE A 155 -17.36 -7.88 -2.25
C ILE A 155 -16.80 -8.02 -3.69
N ASP A 156 -15.49 -8.14 -3.83
CA ASP A 156 -14.85 -8.64 -5.06
C ASP A 156 -15.02 -10.17 -5.10
N GLN A 157 -16.00 -10.62 -5.89
CA GLN A 157 -16.34 -12.05 -6.01
C GLN A 157 -15.16 -12.90 -6.48
N LYS A 158 -14.36 -12.40 -7.44
CA LYS A 158 -13.21 -13.15 -7.98
C LYS A 158 -12.12 -13.35 -6.91
N LEU A 159 -11.86 -12.30 -6.11
CA LEU A 159 -10.94 -12.39 -4.98
C LEU A 159 -11.47 -13.36 -3.93
N GLY A 160 -12.75 -13.27 -3.57
CA GLY A 160 -13.40 -14.17 -2.61
C GLY A 160 -13.34 -15.64 -3.03
N GLU A 161 -13.74 -15.96 -4.26
CA GLU A 161 -13.70 -17.31 -4.85
C GLU A 161 -12.28 -17.89 -4.89
N SER A 162 -11.28 -17.03 -5.10
CA SER A 162 -9.87 -17.44 -5.18
C SER A 162 -9.12 -17.33 -3.85
N PHE A 163 -9.76 -16.82 -2.78
CA PHE A 163 -9.06 -16.42 -1.56
C PHE A 163 -8.31 -17.59 -0.91
N SER A 164 -8.95 -18.75 -0.74
CA SER A 164 -8.32 -19.93 -0.13
C SER A 164 -7.07 -20.39 -0.90
N ARG A 165 -7.08 -20.27 -2.23
CA ARG A 165 -5.94 -20.61 -3.08
C ARG A 165 -4.82 -19.57 -3.02
N LEU A 166 -5.18 -18.29 -2.97
CA LEU A 166 -4.24 -17.17 -3.00
C LEU A 166 -3.77 -16.73 -1.61
N ARG A 167 -4.34 -17.30 -0.53
CA ARG A 167 -4.08 -16.89 0.86
C ARG A 167 -2.59 -16.81 1.20
N ASN A 168 -1.81 -17.82 0.81
CA ASN A 168 -0.38 -17.84 1.10
C ASN A 168 0.34 -16.69 0.37
N THR A 169 0.02 -16.45 -0.90
CA THR A 169 0.56 -15.33 -1.67
C THR A 169 0.19 -13.99 -1.04
N ILE A 170 -1.07 -13.82 -0.60
CA ILE A 170 -1.50 -12.60 0.08
C ILE A 170 -0.70 -12.40 1.37
N LEU A 171 -0.60 -13.45 2.19
CA LEU A 171 0.14 -13.42 3.45
C LEU A 171 1.62 -13.03 3.24
N THR A 172 2.30 -13.64 2.27
CA THR A 172 3.73 -13.40 2.03
C THR A 172 4.03 -11.99 1.54
N ASN A 173 3.05 -11.30 0.96
CA ASN A 173 3.22 -9.94 0.45
C ASN A 173 2.84 -8.87 1.49
N MET A 174 2.15 -9.23 2.58
CA MET A 174 1.86 -8.29 3.66
C MET A 174 3.12 -7.99 4.48
N THR A 175 3.34 -6.73 4.81
CA THR A 175 4.51 -6.27 5.57
C THR A 175 4.30 -6.35 7.08
N ALA A 176 3.08 -6.12 7.56
CA ALA A 176 2.75 -6.05 8.98
C ALA A 176 1.32 -6.50 9.25
N ASN A 177 1.01 -6.84 10.51
CA ASN A 177 -0.35 -7.17 10.95
C ASN A 177 -1.05 -8.24 10.08
N GLN A 178 -0.28 -9.17 9.49
CA GLN A 178 -0.77 -10.11 8.48
C GLN A 178 -1.96 -10.94 8.99
N ALA A 179 -1.86 -11.47 10.21
CA ALA A 179 -2.92 -12.29 10.82
C ALA A 179 -4.24 -11.50 10.98
N LYS A 180 -4.16 -10.23 11.39
CA LYS A 180 -5.32 -9.34 11.52
C LYS A 180 -6.01 -9.16 10.18
N HIS A 181 -5.25 -8.83 9.13
CA HIS A 181 -5.81 -8.59 7.79
C HIS A 181 -6.36 -9.85 7.15
N ILE A 182 -5.69 -10.99 7.29
CA ILE A 182 -6.19 -12.28 6.81
C ILE A 182 -7.48 -12.67 7.53
N ASN A 183 -7.56 -12.50 8.85
CA ASN A 183 -8.79 -12.77 9.59
C ASN A 183 -9.92 -11.83 9.16
N ARG A 184 -9.61 -10.56 8.90
CA ARG A 184 -10.59 -9.62 8.38
C ARG A 184 -11.11 -10.02 6.99
N LEU A 185 -10.23 -10.47 6.09
CA LEU A 185 -10.63 -10.98 4.77
C LEU A 185 -11.49 -12.24 4.89
N LYS A 186 -11.16 -13.14 5.82
CA LYS A 186 -11.99 -14.32 6.13
C LYS A 186 -13.40 -13.94 6.55
N GLU A 187 -13.54 -12.95 7.44
CA GLU A 187 -14.85 -12.44 7.86
C GLU A 187 -15.65 -11.87 6.69
N ILE A 188 -15.00 -11.01 5.88
CA ILE A 188 -15.62 -10.38 4.70
C ILE A 188 -16.13 -11.43 3.72
N PHE A 189 -15.31 -12.44 3.41
CA PHE A 189 -15.66 -13.51 2.47
C PHE A 189 -16.43 -14.67 3.09
N LYS A 190 -16.67 -14.64 4.41
CA LYS A 190 -17.33 -15.72 5.16
C LYS A 190 -16.63 -17.07 4.98
N VAL A 191 -15.30 -17.06 4.95
CA VAL A 191 -14.45 -18.26 4.82
C VAL A 191 -13.91 -18.65 6.19
N VAL A 192 -14.06 -19.93 6.56
CA VAL A 192 -13.57 -20.50 7.83
C VAL A 192 -12.07 -20.78 7.76
#